data_AF-Q7S256-F1
#
_entry.id   AF-Q7S256-F1
#
_cell.length_a   1.000
_cell.length_b   1.000
_cell.length_c   1.000
_cell.angle_alpha   90.00
_cell.angle_beta   90.00
_cell.angle_gamma   90.00
#
_symmetry.space_group_name_H-M   'P 1'
#
loop_
_entity.id
_entity.type
_entity.pdbx_description
1 polymer ?
#
loop_
_entity_poly.entity_id
_entity_poly.type
_entity_poly.pdbx_seq_one_letter_code
_entity_poly.pdbx_strand_id
1 'polypeptide(L)'
;MALPPPNPVLRRQVIQLYKELLHMGKEYPQGYDYFRPRLHRAFMSKSGLRDEGEIKQAIATAQFVQKELQALYYLKKYRTLKKQYYEVGEPQAAFGGVSSGLR
;
A
#
# COMPACT_ATOMS: atom_id res chain seq x y z
N MET A 1 -29.77 -13.42 25.26
CA MET A 1 -29.92 -12.49 24.13
C MET A 1 -29.37 -13.18 22.88
N ALA A 2 -30.19 -13.42 21.86
CA ALA A 2 -29.69 -13.95 20.59
C ALA A 2 -28.90 -12.85 19.87
N LEU A 3 -27.72 -13.17 19.34
CA LEU A 3 -26.92 -12.23 18.55
C LEU A 3 -27.68 -11.87 17.26
N PRO A 4 -27.65 -10.60 16.81
CA PRO A 4 -28.31 -10.21 15.57
C PRO A 4 -27.69 -10.96 14.38
N PRO A 5 -28.51 -11.31 13.37
CA PRO A 5 -28.00 -11.97 12.17
C PRO A 5 -27.00 -11.07 11.44
N PRO A 6 -25.95 -11.65 10.82
CA PRO A 6 -24.93 -10.87 10.13
C PRO A 6 -25.50 -10.11 8.92
N ASN A 7 -25.19 -8.81 8.84
CA ASN A 7 -25.65 -7.94 7.76
C ASN A 7 -25.04 -8.37 6.40
N PRO A 8 -25.86 -8.73 5.39
CA PRO A 8 -25.37 -9.25 4.11
C PRO A 8 -24.66 -8.19 3.25
N VAL A 9 -24.99 -6.91 3.41
CA VAL A 9 -24.34 -5.80 2.69
C VAL A 9 -22.91 -5.63 3.20
N LEU A 10 -22.75 -5.50 4.52
CA LEU A 10 -21.44 -5.37 5.16
C LEU A 10 -20.56 -6.59 4.90
N ARG A 11 -21.15 -7.80 4.93
CA ARG A 11 -20.43 -9.04 4.59
C ARG A 11 -19.83 -8.99 3.17
N ARG A 12 -20.60 -8.54 2.17
CA ARG A 12 -20.11 -8.40 0.79
C ARG A 12 -18.97 -7.38 0.70
N GLN A 13 -19.10 -6.25 1.39
CA GLN A 13 -18.07 -5.21 1.42
C GLN A 13 -16.76 -5.72 2.02
N VAL A 14 -16.81 -6.45 3.13
CA VAL A 14 -15.63 -7.05 3.78
C VAL A 14 -14.94 -8.05 2.83
N ILE A 15 -15.71 -8.90 2.15
CA ILE A 15 -15.15 -9.88 1.20
C ILE A 15 -14.47 -9.18 0.02
N GLN A 16 -15.08 -8.13 -0.50
CA GLN A 16 -14.51 -7.36 -1.60
C GLN A 16 -13.18 -6.72 -1.17
N LEU A 17 -13.15 -6.06 -0.02
CA LEU A 17 -11.96 -5.40 0.52
C LEU A 17 -10.83 -6.41 0.79
N TYR A 18 -11.16 -7.60 1.29
CA TYR A 18 -10.18 -8.67 1.48
C TYR A 18 -9.51 -9.09 0.16
N LYS A 19 -10.29 -9.24 -0.91
CA LYS A 19 -9.77 -9.60 -2.24
C LYS A 19 -8.91 -8.48 -2.83
N GLU A 20 -9.33 -7.23 -2.68
CA GLU A 20 -8.56 -6.07 -3.13
C GLU A 20 -7.21 -5.96 -2.42
N LEU A 21 -7.20 -6.11 -1.08
CA LEU A 21 -5.97 -6.08 -0.30
C LEU A 21 -5.04 -7.24 -0.67
N LEU A 22 -5.56 -8.44 -0.92
CA LEU A 22 -4.74 -9.56 -1.43
C LEU A 22 -4.13 -9.25 -2.80
N HIS A 23 -4.89 -8.62 -3.70
CA HIS A 23 -4.39 -8.24 -5.01
C HIS A 23 -3.25 -7.22 -4.90
N MET A 24 -3.45 -6.17 -4.12
CA MET A 24 -2.45 -5.11 -3.91
C MET A 24 -1.22 -5.62 -3.14
N GLY A 25 -1.42 -6.54 -2.21
CA GLY A 25 -0.34 -7.15 -1.42
C GLY A 25 0.66 -7.99 -2.22
N LYS A 26 0.41 -8.26 -3.51
CA LYS A 26 1.38 -8.96 -4.37
C LYS A 26 2.67 -8.20 -4.56
N GLU A 27 2.60 -6.87 -4.55
CA GLU A 27 3.76 -5.98 -4.72
C GLU A 27 4.35 -5.50 -3.39
N TYR A 28 3.91 -6.09 -2.28
CA TYR A 28 4.38 -5.72 -0.95
C TYR A 28 5.91 -5.90 -0.83
N PRO A 29 6.66 -4.99 -0.20
CA PRO A 29 8.12 -5.02 -0.21
C PRO A 29 8.73 -6.32 0.34
N GLN A 30 8.10 -6.93 1.34
CA GLN A 30 8.52 -8.19 1.95
C GLN A 30 7.96 -9.44 1.23
N GLY A 31 7.24 -9.25 0.12
CA GLY A 31 6.66 -10.33 -0.69
C GLY A 31 5.26 -10.77 -0.25
N TYR A 32 4.59 -11.48 -1.17
CA TYR A 32 3.20 -11.92 -0.98
C TYR A 32 3.05 -12.98 0.12
N ASP A 33 4.02 -13.90 0.26
CA ASP A 33 3.99 -14.95 1.27
C ASP A 33 4.12 -14.40 2.70
N TYR A 34 4.73 -13.22 2.85
CA TYR A 34 4.75 -12.49 4.12
C TYR A 34 3.41 -11.78 4.39
N PHE A 35 2.85 -11.13 3.37
CA PHE A 35 1.67 -10.29 3.50
C PHE A 35 0.38 -11.12 3.69
N ARG A 36 0.17 -12.13 2.86
CA ARG A 36 -1.06 -12.94 2.83
C ARG A 36 -1.45 -13.53 4.20
N PRO A 37 -0.57 -14.24 4.95
CA PRO A 37 -0.95 -14.80 6.24
C PRO A 37 -1.25 -13.74 7.29
N ARG A 38 -0.60 -12.56 7.22
CA ARG A 38 -0.87 -11.44 8.14
C ARG A 38 -2.23 -10.82 7.88
N LEU A 39 -2.55 -10.57 6.62
CA LEU A 39 -3.88 -10.10 6.22
C LEU A 39 -4.96 -11.08 6.67
N HIS A 40 -4.76 -12.37 6.40
CA HIS A 40 -5.72 -13.40 6.79
C HIS A 40 -5.95 -13.42 8.32
N ARG A 41 -4.89 -13.41 9.12
CA ARG A 41 -4.99 -13.36 10.59
C ARG A 41 -5.76 -12.12 11.08
N ALA A 42 -5.52 -10.95 10.49
CA ALA A 42 -6.20 -9.71 10.85
C ALA A 42 -7.71 -9.74 10.55
N PHE A 43 -8.13 -10.41 9.47
CA PHE A 43 -9.55 -10.59 9.16
C PHE A 43 -10.18 -11.69 10.03
N MET A 44 -9.46 -12.78 10.28
CA MET A 44 -9.96 -13.89 11.12
C MET A 44 -10.17 -13.46 12.57
N SER A 45 -9.29 -12.63 13.14
CA SER A 45 -9.47 -12.12 14.51
C SER A 45 -10.74 -11.27 14.69
N LYS A 46 -11.30 -10.73 13.60
CA LYS A 46 -12.53 -9.93 13.58
C LYS A 46 -13.75 -10.67 13.01
N SER A 47 -13.63 -11.96 12.70
CA SER A 47 -14.71 -12.75 12.07
C SER A 47 -15.97 -12.93 12.93
N GLY A 48 -15.80 -12.84 14.25
CA GLY A 48 -16.88 -12.97 15.23
C GLY A 48 -17.70 -11.70 15.46
N LEU A 49 -17.32 -10.55 14.88
CA LEU A 49 -18.03 -9.29 15.08
C LEU A 49 -19.48 -9.40 14.58
N ARG A 50 -20.40 -8.88 15.39
CA ARG A 50 -21.85 -8.84 15.10
C ARG A 50 -22.43 -7.44 15.18
N ASP A 51 -21.76 -6.52 15.88
CA ASP A 51 -22.14 -5.11 15.89
C ASP A 51 -21.79 -4.42 14.57
N GLU A 52 -22.74 -3.70 13.99
CA GLU A 52 -22.53 -3.03 12.70
C GLU A 52 -21.55 -1.86 12.81
N GLY A 53 -21.52 -1.16 13.94
CA GLY A 53 -20.59 -0.05 14.19
C GLY A 53 -19.15 -0.55 14.22
N GLU A 54 -18.90 -1.64 14.95
CA GLU A 54 -17.58 -2.30 14.99
C GLU A 54 -17.15 -2.82 13.62
N ILE A 55 -18.06 -3.41 12.84
CA ILE A 55 -17.77 -3.86 11.48
C ILE A 55 -17.41 -2.68 10.58
N LYS A 56 -18.16 -1.57 10.64
CA LYS A 56 -17.86 -0.35 9.87
C LYS A 56 -16.49 0.24 10.25
N GLN A 57 -16.16 0.26 11.54
CA GLN A 57 -14.85 0.71 12.01
C GLN A 57 -13.71 -0.20 11.52
N ALA A 58 -13.93 -1.51 11.52
CA ALA A 58 -12.97 -2.46 10.97
C ALA A 58 -12.76 -2.29 9.46
N ILE A 59 -13.84 -2.03 8.71
CA ILE A 59 -13.79 -1.69 7.28
C ILE A 59 -12.97 -0.42 7.06
N ALA A 60 -13.22 0.64 7.86
CA ALA A 60 -12.46 1.89 7.77
C ALA A 60 -10.96 1.68 8.02
N THR A 61 -10.60 0.82 8.97
CA THR A 61 -9.20 0.45 9.23
C THR A 61 -8.59 -0.26 8.01
N ALA A 62 -9.30 -1.19 7.40
CA ALA A 62 -8.81 -1.91 6.23
C ALA A 62 -8.69 -0.99 4.99
N GLN A 63 -9.58 0.00 4.83
CA GLN A 63 -9.46 1.06 3.81
C GLN A 63 -8.25 1.97 4.05
N PHE A 64 -7.89 2.25 5.31
CA PHE A 64 -6.67 2.96 5.63
C PHE A 64 -5.43 2.19 5.16
N VAL A 65 -5.37 0.88 5.46
CA VAL A 65 -4.29 0.00 4.99
C VAL A 65 -4.22 -0.04 3.46
N GLN A 66 -5.37 -0.01 2.77
CA GLN A 66 -5.42 0.08 1.31
C GLN A 66 -4.68 1.32 0.79
N LYS A 67 -4.91 2.48 1.42
CA LYS A 67 -4.22 3.74 1.05
C LYS A 67 -2.72 3.67 1.34
N GLU A 68 -2.30 3.04 2.43
CA GLU A 68 -0.88 2.83 2.72
C GLU A 68 -0.20 1.98 1.65
N LEU A 69 -0.86 0.91 1.19
CA LEU A 69 -0.35 0.08 0.09
C LEU A 69 -0.23 0.88 -1.22
N GLN A 70 -1.21 1.74 -1.53
CA GLN A 70 -1.11 2.65 -2.69
C GLN A 70 0.08 3.61 -2.55
N ALA A 71 0.29 4.18 -1.37
CA ALA A 71 1.42 5.07 -1.11
C ALA A 71 2.76 4.35 -1.29
N LEU A 72 2.89 3.12 -0.81
CA LEU A 72 4.08 2.29 -1.02
C LEU A 72 4.33 2.01 -2.50
N TYR A 73 3.28 1.70 -3.25
CA TYR A 73 3.36 1.52 -4.71
C TYR A 73 3.87 2.78 -5.42
N TYR A 74 3.29 3.95 -5.12
CA TYR A 74 3.71 5.22 -5.70
C TYR A 74 5.15 5.58 -5.31
N LEU A 75 5.57 5.31 -4.07
CA LEU A 75 6.93 5.53 -3.62
C LEU A 75 7.93 4.66 -4.41
N LYS A 76 7.63 3.38 -4.62
CA LYS A 76 8.44 2.48 -5.45
C LYS A 76 8.57 2.98 -6.88
N LYS A 77 7.45 3.42 -7.48
CA LYS A 77 7.41 4.00 -8.83
C LYS A 77 8.26 5.27 -8.91
N TYR A 78 8.10 6.18 -7.95
CA TYR A 78 8.88 7.41 -7.87
C TYR A 78 10.39 7.15 -7.77
N ARG A 79 10.81 6.22 -6.90
CA ARG A 79 12.23 5.83 -6.76
C ARG A 79 12.80 5.31 -8.09
N THR A 80 12.04 4.50 -8.82
CA THR A 80 12.44 3.95 -10.12
C THR A 80 12.61 5.05 -11.16
N LEU A 81 11.62 5.95 -11.28
CA LEU A 81 11.69 7.09 -12.19
C LEU A 81 12.86 8.01 -11.85
N LYS A 82 13.03 8.36 -10.57
CA LYS A 82 14.14 9.21 -10.13
C LYS A 82 15.50 8.61 -10.55
N LYS A 83 15.68 7.30 -10.37
CA LYS A 83 16.88 6.61 -10.82
C LYS A 83 17.13 6.79 -12.32
N GLN A 84 16.10 6.56 -13.13
CA GLN A 84 16.19 6.65 -14.59
C GLN A 84 16.50 8.07 -15.10
N TYR A 85 15.91 9.11 -14.50
CA TYR A 85 16.08 10.49 -14.98
C TYR A 85 17.32 11.19 -14.42
N TYR A 86 17.71 10.92 -13.17
CA TYR A 86 18.78 11.66 -12.51
C TYR A 86 20.13 10.93 -12.48
N GLU A 87 20.19 9.60 -12.66
CA GLU A 87 21.47 8.88 -12.81
C GLU A 87 21.95 8.82 -14.27
N VAL A 88 21.06 8.94 -15.25
CA VAL A 88 21.39 8.93 -16.70
C VAL A 88 21.61 10.36 -17.24
N GLY A 89 21.20 11.38 -16.49
CA GLY A 89 21.26 12.77 -16.91
C GLY A 89 21.88 13.67 -15.85
N GLU A 90 23.16 13.51 -15.52
CA GLU A 90 23.91 14.68 -15.09
C GLU A 90 23.92 15.67 -16.27
N PRO A 91 23.30 16.87 -16.14
CA PRO A 91 23.73 17.96 -16.98
C PRO A 91 25.14 18.27 -16.50
N GLN A 92 26.15 18.01 -17.35
CA GLN A 92 27.50 18.51 -17.12
C GLN A 92 27.35 19.99 -16.78
N ALA A 93 27.67 20.35 -15.54
CA ALA A 93 27.73 21.73 -15.13
C ALA A 93 28.83 22.39 -15.97
N ALA A 94 28.42 23.00 -17.08
CA ALA A 94 29.25 23.86 -17.90
C ALA A 94 29.54 25.14 -17.11
N PHE A 95 30.40 25.04 -16.09
CA PHE A 95 30.97 26.18 -15.39
C PHE A 95 32.48 26.19 -15.61
N GLY A 96 32.86 26.92 -16.67
CA GLY A 96 33.97 27.87 -16.70
C GLY A 96 35.28 27.46 -16.03
N GLY A 97 36.04 26.57 -16.69
CA GLY A 97 37.50 26.58 -16.57
C GLY A 97 38.08 27.66 -17.47
N VAL A 98 38.24 28.87 -16.97
CA VAL A 98 39.01 29.92 -17.65
C VAL A 98 40.44 29.42 -17.80
N SER A 99 40.88 29.28 -19.05
CA SER A 99 42.29 29.04 -19.39
C SER A 99 43.12 30.25 -18.93
N SER A 100 43.80 30.10 -17.80
CA SER A 100 44.92 30.96 -17.41
C SER A 100 46.20 30.17 -17.62
N GLY A 101 46.75 30.31 -18.82
CA GLY A 101 48.08 29.83 -19.18
C GLY A 101 48.91 31.03 -19.62
N LEU A 102 49.57 31.68 -18.67
CA LEU A 102 50.75 32.48 -18.95
C LEU A 102 51.80 31.58 -19.62
N ARG A 103 52.19 31.90 -20.86
CA ARG A 103 53.57 32.06 -21.34
C ARG A 103 53.59 32.39 -22.82
#